data_AF-A0A9X1T0K8-F1
#
_entry.id   AF-A0A9X1T0K8-F1
#
_cell.length_a   1.000
_cell.length_b   1.000
_cell.length_c   1.000
_cell.angle_alpha   90.00
_cell.angle_beta   90.00
_cell.angle_gamma   90.00
#
_symmetry.space_group_name_H-M   'P 1'
#
loop_
_entity.id
_entity.type
_entity.pdbx_description
1 polymer ?
#
loop_
_entity_poly.entity_id
_entity_poly.type
_entity_poly.pdbx_seq_one_letter_code
_entity_poly.pdbx_strand_id
1 'polypeptide(L)'
;MSVPPAPIVSGRAYRILGVAGNPVQDLNDLVGSIAEFTIDHGTGYVVHGCSRWDHATVKFYEKDNRGTGKDLRVWRVTQAGPETFTAEHVVGG
;
A
#
# COMPACT_ATOMS: atom_id res chain seq x y z
N MET A 1 -4.69 4.08 -24.55
CA MET A 1 -3.90 5.19 -23.95
C MET A 1 -3.78 4.89 -22.47
N SER A 2 -2.57 4.78 -21.91
CA SER A 2 -2.41 4.57 -20.46
C SER A 2 -2.59 5.91 -19.76
N VAL A 3 -3.54 5.98 -18.83
CA VAL A 3 -3.66 7.15 -17.94
C VAL A 3 -2.38 7.20 -17.10
N PRO A 4 -1.68 8.34 -17.02
CA PRO A 4 -0.55 8.45 -16.12
C PRO A 4 -1.01 8.16 -14.69
N PRO A 5 -0.24 7.39 -13.90
CA PRO A 5 -0.62 7.06 -12.53
C PRO A 5 -0.82 8.35 -11.72
N ALA A 6 -1.81 8.35 -10.83
CA ALA A 6 -2.10 9.49 -9.97
C ALA A 6 -0.82 9.92 -9.20
N PRO A 7 -0.60 11.23 -9.02
CA PRO A 7 0.59 11.72 -8.33
C PRO A 7 0.54 11.30 -6.85
N ILE A 8 1.55 10.56 -6.40
CA ILE A 8 1.72 10.16 -4.99
C ILE A 8 2.80 11.03 -4.36
N VAL A 9 2.52 11.60 -3.19
CA VAL A 9 3.45 12.41 -2.41
C VAL A 9 4.24 11.50 -1.48
N SER A 10 5.56 11.43 -1.66
CA SER A 10 6.43 10.69 -0.75
C SER A 10 6.43 11.28 0.66
N GLY A 11 6.59 10.44 1.68
CA GLY A 11 6.61 10.86 3.09
C GLY A 11 5.22 11.22 3.66
N ARG A 12 4.18 11.25 2.84
CA ARG A 12 2.81 11.45 3.31
C ARG A 12 2.19 10.12 3.72
N ALA A 13 1.67 10.07 4.94
CA ALA A 13 0.83 8.97 5.41
C ALA A 13 -0.57 9.08 4.78
N TYR A 14 -0.94 8.10 3.97
CA TYR A 14 -2.27 7.95 3.42
C TYR A 14 -3.04 6.89 4.19
N ARG A 15 -4.29 7.17 4.55
CA ARG A 15 -5.14 6.18 5.24
C ARG A 15 -5.41 5.01 4.30
N ILE A 16 -5.31 3.78 4.79
CA ILE A 16 -5.77 2.59 4.08
C ILE A 16 -7.28 2.44 4.32
N LEU A 17 -8.03 2.32 3.23
CA LEU A 17 -9.48 2.14 3.22
C LEU A 17 -9.89 0.67 3.31
N GLY A 18 -9.06 -0.23 2.79
CA GLY A 18 -9.33 -1.67 2.79
C GLY A 18 -8.31 -2.49 2.00
N VAL A 19 -8.42 -3.81 2.13
CA VAL A 19 -7.68 -4.84 1.39
C VAL A 19 -8.68 -5.67 0.60
N ALA A 20 -8.49 -5.77 -0.72
CA ALA A 20 -9.40 -6.50 -1.62
C ALA A 20 -10.90 -6.17 -1.40
N GLY A 21 -11.20 -4.89 -1.13
CA GLY A 21 -12.56 -4.40 -0.86
C GLY A 21 -13.09 -4.63 0.56
N ASN A 22 -12.33 -5.25 1.46
CA ASN A 22 -12.70 -5.47 2.85
C ASN A 22 -11.98 -4.49 3.80
N PRO A 23 -12.57 -4.11 4.94
CA PRO A 23 -11.87 -3.34 5.97
C PRO A 23 -10.64 -4.09 6.47
N VAL A 24 -9.53 -3.38 6.67
CA VAL A 24 -8.32 -3.94 7.30
C VAL A 24 -8.56 -4.06 8.80
N GLN A 25 -8.31 -5.24 9.35
CA GLN A 25 -8.44 -5.49 10.80
C GLN A 25 -7.06 -5.62 11.45
N ASP A 26 -6.08 -6.14 10.70
CA ASP A 26 -4.73 -6.36 11.18
C ASP A 26 -3.69 -6.15 10.06
N LEU A 27 -2.44 -5.85 10.42
CA LEU A 27 -1.34 -5.75 9.44
C LEU A 27 -1.06 -7.09 8.74
N ASN A 28 -1.40 -8.23 9.35
CA ASN A 28 -1.30 -9.54 8.71
C ASN A 28 -2.22 -9.67 7.49
N ASP A 29 -3.33 -8.92 7.41
CA ASP A 29 -4.21 -8.89 6.23
C ASP A 29 -3.48 -8.31 5.00
N LEU A 30 -2.40 -7.56 5.23
CA LEU A 30 -1.62 -6.88 4.20
C LEU A 30 -0.36 -7.65 3.81
N VAL A 31 -0.06 -8.81 4.43
CA VAL A 31 1.18 -9.57 4.20
C VAL A 31 0.94 -10.75 3.25
N GLY A 32 1.68 -10.80 2.14
CA GLY A 32 1.60 -11.92 1.21
C GLY A 32 2.26 -11.67 -0.16
N SER A 33 2.36 -12.76 -0.93
CA SER A 33 2.96 -12.75 -2.28
C SER A 33 2.10 -12.02 -3.32
N ILE A 34 0.78 -11.95 -3.08
CA ILE A 34 -0.18 -11.16 -3.85
C ILE A 34 -1.02 -10.43 -2.82
N ALA A 35 -0.79 -9.14 -2.69
CA ALA A 35 -1.52 -8.27 -1.79
C ALA A 35 -2.00 -7.04 -2.57
N GLU A 36 -3.17 -6.53 -2.20
CA GLU A 36 -3.67 -5.26 -2.68
C GLU A 36 -4.33 -4.49 -1.55
N PHE A 37 -4.16 -3.17 -1.55
CA PHE A 37 -4.87 -2.30 -0.63
C PHE A 37 -5.21 -0.98 -1.30
N THR A 38 -6.26 -0.33 -0.79
CA THR A 38 -6.71 0.96 -1.29
C THR A 38 -6.32 2.05 -0.32
N ILE A 39 -5.66 3.10 -0.79
CA ILE A 39 -5.40 4.31 0.01
C ILE A 39 -6.41 5.41 -0.29
N ASP A 40 -6.66 6.25 0.72
CA ASP A 40 -7.41 7.49 0.57
C ASP A 40 -6.56 8.55 -0.14
N HIS A 41 -6.74 8.61 -1.46
CA HIS A 41 -6.14 9.61 -2.34
C HIS A 41 -7.21 10.43 -3.07
N GLY A 42 -8.26 10.84 -2.36
CA GLY A 42 -9.37 11.63 -2.90
C GLY A 42 -10.46 10.79 -3.59
N THR A 43 -10.10 9.95 -4.57
CA THR A 43 -11.01 8.99 -5.23
C THR A 43 -10.71 7.53 -4.91
N GLY A 44 -9.78 7.29 -3.98
CA GLY A 44 -9.16 5.98 -3.78
C GLY A 44 -8.04 5.70 -4.79
N TYR A 45 -6.98 5.04 -4.34
CA TYR A 45 -5.91 4.54 -5.20
C TYR A 45 -5.58 3.11 -4.79
N VAL A 46 -5.71 2.17 -5.73
CA VAL A 46 -5.42 0.76 -5.47
C VAL A 46 -3.94 0.50 -5.70
N VAL A 47 -3.28 -0.01 -4.68
CA VAL A 47 -1.88 -0.42 -4.70
C VAL A 47 -1.85 -1.94 -4.86
N HIS A 48 -1.24 -2.42 -5.94
CA HIS A 48 -1.06 -3.86 -6.18
C HIS A 48 0.41 -4.23 -5.98
N GLY A 49 0.68 -5.42 -5.44
CA GLY A 49 2.05 -5.91 -5.34
C GLY A 49 2.24 -7.03 -4.35
N CYS A 50 3.41 -7.03 -3.72
CA CYS A 50 3.77 -8.01 -2.71
C CYS A 50 4.30 -7.31 -1.47
N SER A 51 4.24 -8.01 -0.35
CA SER A 51 4.57 -7.42 0.94
C SER A 51 5.25 -8.42 1.86
N ARG A 52 5.94 -7.87 2.84
CA ARG A 52 6.54 -8.66 3.92
C ARG A 52 6.55 -7.83 5.20
N TRP A 53 6.58 -8.55 6.31
CA TRP A 53 6.91 -7.95 7.59
C TRP A 53 8.30 -7.29 7.54
N ASP A 54 8.36 -6.09 8.10
CA ASP A 54 9.57 -5.33 8.39
C ASP A 54 9.46 -4.78 9.81
N HIS A 55 9.97 -5.56 10.76
CA HIS A 55 9.83 -5.30 12.19
C HIS A 55 8.36 -5.17 12.61
N ALA A 56 7.94 -4.00 13.10
CA ALA A 56 6.57 -3.70 13.51
C ALA A 56 5.71 -3.11 12.38
N THR A 57 6.22 -3.11 11.14
CA THR A 57 5.57 -2.52 9.97
C THR A 57 5.50 -3.52 8.83
N VAL A 58 4.72 -3.20 7.80
CA VAL A 58 4.72 -3.98 6.56
C VAL A 58 5.40 -3.16 5.47
N LYS A 59 6.45 -3.72 4.88
CA LYS A 59 7.08 -3.16 3.67
C LYS A 59 6.37 -3.75 2.46
N PHE A 60 5.75 -2.89 1.67
CA PHE A 60 4.97 -3.28 0.50
C PHE A 60 5.62 -2.73 -0.76
N TYR A 61 5.77 -3.58 -1.77
CA TYR A 61 6.41 -3.27 -3.04
C TYR A 61 5.32 -3.15 -4.09
N GLU A 62 4.98 -1.91 -4.46
CA GLU A 62 4.00 -1.64 -5.51
C GLU A 62 4.55 -2.09 -6.85
N LYS A 63 3.72 -2.80 -7.59
CA LYS A 63 3.98 -3.34 -8.90
C LYS A 63 3.02 -2.71 -9.91
N ASP A 64 3.04 -3.19 -11.15
CA ASP A 64 2.01 -2.79 -12.11
C ASP A 64 0.59 -3.21 -11.66
N ASN A 65 -0.42 -2.84 -12.43
CA ASN A 65 -1.81 -3.16 -12.14
C ASN A 65 -2.15 -4.67 -12.17
N ARG A 66 -1.18 -5.54 -12.52
CA ARG A 66 -1.30 -7.00 -12.43
C ARG A 66 -0.56 -7.55 -11.22
N GLY A 67 0.03 -6.69 -10.38
CA GLY A 67 0.86 -7.12 -9.25
C GLY A 67 2.23 -7.67 -9.68
N THR A 68 2.67 -7.39 -10.92
CA THR A 68 3.88 -8.00 -11.51
C THR A 68 4.93 -7.00 -11.95
N GLY A 69 6.11 -7.50 -12.30
CA GLY A 69 7.20 -6.69 -12.86
C GLY A 69 8.07 -6.03 -11.80
N LYS A 70 8.70 -4.91 -12.18
CA LYS A 70 9.57 -4.13 -11.30
C LYS A 70 8.78 -3.38 -10.23
N ASP A 71 9.44 -3.05 -9.14
CA ASP A 71 8.87 -2.16 -8.14
C ASP A 71 8.67 -0.77 -8.74
N LEU A 72 7.45 -0.27 -8.70
CA LEU A 72 7.11 1.11 -9.04
C LEU A 72 7.37 2.03 -7.85
N ARG A 73 7.01 1.58 -6.65
CA ARG A 73 7.15 2.29 -5.38
C ARG A 73 7.33 1.33 -4.23
N VAL A 74 7.90 1.82 -3.13
CA VAL A 74 7.98 1.09 -1.87
C VAL A 74 7.17 1.82 -0.82
N TRP A 75 6.30 1.09 -0.14
CA TRP A 75 5.41 1.61 0.88
C TRP A 75 5.79 1.04 2.24
N ARG A 76 5.79 1.90 3.24
CA ARG A 76 5.79 1.50 4.65
C ARG A 76 4.36 1.59 5.16
N VAL A 77 3.84 0.47 5.61
CA VAL A 77 2.49 0.36 6.16
C VAL A 77 2.56 0.18 7.67
N THR A 78 1.81 1.01 8.39
CA THR A 78 1.82 1.08 9.86
C THR A 78 0.39 1.09 10.41
N GLN A 79 0.22 0.57 11.62
CA GLN A 79 -0.99 0.76 12.40
C GLN A 79 -0.86 2.06 13.21
N ALA A 80 -1.67 3.07 12.86
CA ALA A 80 -1.72 4.38 13.51
C ALA A 80 -2.76 4.45 14.64
N GLY A 81 -3.62 3.45 14.77
CA GLY A 81 -4.61 3.30 15.82
C GLY A 81 -5.29 1.92 15.73
N PRO A 82 -6.19 1.56 16.67
CA PRO A 82 -6.77 0.22 16.75
C PRO A 82 -7.29 -0.33 15.41
N GLU A 83 -7.96 0.51 14.62
CA GLU A 83 -8.52 0.17 13.31
C GLU A 83 -8.07 1.17 12.22
N THR A 84 -6.95 1.85 12.45
CA THR A 84 -6.44 2.87 11.52
C THR A 84 -5.09 2.45 11.02
N PHE A 85 -5.01 2.17 9.73
CA PHE A 85 -3.79 1.79 9.04
C PHE A 85 -3.41 2.89 8.04
N THR A 86 -2.11 3.13 7.89
CA THR A 86 -1.60 4.12 6.95
C THR A 86 -0.46 3.55 6.11
N ALA A 87 -0.38 4.00 4.86
CA ALA A 87 0.70 3.69 3.95
C ALA A 87 1.44 4.97 3.57
N GLU A 88 2.76 4.92 3.65
CA GLU A 88 3.65 6.01 3.28
C GLU A 88 4.59 5.54 2.16
N HIS A 89 4.63 6.28 1.05
CA HIS A 89 5.64 6.04 0.03
C HIS A 89 7.02 6.52 0.52
N VAL A 90 7.96 5.59 0.66
CA VAL A 90 9.32 5.86 1.13
C VAL A 90 10.28 5.97 -0.04
N VAL A 91 11.12 7.01 -0.04
CA VAL A 91 12.16 7.22 -1.05
C VAL A 91 13.48 6.68 -0.53
N GLY A 92 13.99 5.64 -1.19
CA GLY A 92 15.23 4.95 -0.80
C GLY A 92 14.96 3.81 0.18
N GLY A 93 15.24 2.58 -0.26
CA GLY A 93 15.09 1.39 0.57
C GLY A 93 15.66 0.15 -0.07
#